data_AF-A0A3A6PG98-F1
#
_entry.id   AF-A0A3A6PG98-F1
#
_cell.length_a   1.000
_cell.length_b   1.000
_cell.length_c   1.000
_cell.angle_alpha   90.00
_cell.angle_beta   90.00
_cell.angle_gamma   90.00
#
_symmetry.space_group_name_H-M   'P 1'
#
loop_
_entity.id
_entity.type
_entity.pdbx_description
1 polymer ?
#
loop_
_entity_poly.entity_id
_entity_poly.type
_entity_poly.pdbx_seq_one_letter_code
_entity_poly.pdbx_strand_id
1 'polypeptide(L)'
;MPFSFWKKKTGAADRIKIKLEEAKRKDKALSVFGASSHKYNVSQQLDANVLSEWEAKHGVALPEPYKRFLTEVGNGGAGPYYGIYSIEKAASYTESHALAASCVLYPGMAKEEWNQLIEPLTSDEDISDEEYDAARDRVLGGMLCIGTQGCEYDMYLVLNGEYRGRVVYTSDFHPDYPFFFVYEDSFLDWYERWLDEIILDYEISWFGSTMPGDEHALIQVYQSASNEDTRFKALKGMFKLKKISKPTIDFLRNVAEEGQHCRVIAIQLICKTSFGAGRGLLLELLHSESDEDFLKAVQFLNWYGKSYDLTEFKTIISQRLDKVRDPEALRYAGYVMGD
;
A
#
# COMPACT_ATOMS: atom_id res chain seq x y z
N MET A 1 17.47 -4.12 -19.25
CA MET A 1 18.23 -5.28 -18.71
C MET A 1 19.67 -4.94 -18.28
N PRO A 2 19.90 -4.18 -17.18
CA PRO A 2 21.17 -4.26 -16.43
C PRO A 2 21.01 -4.77 -14.99
N PHE A 3 19.79 -4.78 -14.44
CA PHE A 3 19.51 -5.12 -13.04
C PHE A 3 19.77 -6.58 -12.66
N SER A 4 19.79 -7.50 -13.63
CA SER A 4 19.96 -8.94 -13.40
C SER A 4 21.39 -9.35 -13.04
N PHE A 5 22.41 -8.64 -13.56
CA PHE A 5 23.82 -9.02 -13.37
C PHE A 5 24.36 -8.69 -11.97
N TRP A 6 23.80 -7.67 -11.31
CA TRP A 6 24.23 -7.27 -9.96
C TRP A 6 23.64 -8.13 -8.83
N LYS A 7 22.47 -8.78 -9.05
CA LYS A 7 21.83 -9.65 -8.06
C LYS A 7 22.65 -10.89 -7.66
N LYS A 8 23.59 -11.34 -8.51
CA LYS A 8 24.36 -12.58 -8.28
C LYS A 8 25.65 -12.42 -7.46
N LYS A 9 26.16 -11.19 -7.23
CA LYS A 9 27.45 -10.98 -6.54
C LYS A 9 27.36 -10.39 -5.12
N THR A 10 26.23 -9.82 -4.72
CA THR A 10 26.04 -9.18 -3.41
C THR A 10 24.80 -9.74 -2.70
N GLY A 11 24.93 -10.11 -1.42
CA GLY A 11 23.83 -10.65 -0.62
C GLY A 11 22.69 -9.65 -0.47
N ALA A 12 21.47 -10.13 -0.15
CA ALA A 12 20.30 -9.27 0.01
C ALA A 12 20.51 -8.16 1.06
N ALA A 13 21.15 -8.48 2.19
CA ALA A 13 21.48 -7.50 3.22
C ALA A 13 22.44 -6.40 2.73
N ASP A 14 23.45 -6.75 1.93
CA ASP A 14 24.37 -5.75 1.37
C ASP A 14 23.67 -4.81 0.41
N ARG A 15 22.76 -5.33 -0.44
CA ARG A 15 21.94 -4.50 -1.32
C ARG A 15 21.06 -3.54 -0.53
N ILE A 16 20.43 -4.02 0.54
CA ILE A 16 19.62 -3.18 1.43
C ILE A 16 20.44 -2.06 2.05
N LYS A 17 21.65 -2.34 2.56
CA LYS A 17 22.53 -1.30 3.12
C LYS A 17 22.89 -0.23 2.08
N ILE A 18 23.23 -0.64 0.87
CA ILE A 18 23.53 0.31 -0.23
C ILE A 18 22.30 1.16 -0.54
N LYS A 19 21.13 0.54 -0.63
CA LYS A 19 19.86 1.20 -0.95
C LYS A 19 19.39 2.14 0.17
N LEU A 20 19.67 1.84 1.43
CA LEU A 20 19.42 2.77 2.55
C LEU A 20 20.17 4.09 2.36
N GLU A 21 21.45 4.01 1.98
CA GLU A 21 22.26 5.21 1.70
C GLU A 21 21.83 5.94 0.42
N GLU A 22 21.31 5.23 -0.58
CA GLU A 22 20.70 5.83 -1.78
C GLU A 22 19.38 6.54 -1.46
N ALA A 23 18.47 5.88 -0.73
CA ALA A 23 17.20 6.45 -0.28
C ALA A 23 17.43 7.69 0.59
N LYS A 24 18.37 7.64 1.53
CA LYS A 24 18.77 8.79 2.37
C LYS A 24 19.29 9.96 1.56
N ARG A 25 20.05 9.70 0.49
CA ARG A 25 20.53 10.76 -0.44
C ARG A 25 19.43 11.29 -1.33
N LYS A 26 18.42 10.49 -1.67
CA LYS A 26 17.27 10.88 -2.48
C LYS A 26 16.30 11.74 -1.68
N ASP A 27 16.00 11.35 -0.45
CA ASP A 27 15.07 12.01 0.46
C ASP A 27 15.80 12.87 1.51
N LYS A 28 16.64 13.81 1.07
CA LYS A 28 17.43 14.66 1.98
C LYS A 28 16.58 15.50 2.93
N ALA A 29 15.36 15.83 2.51
CA ALA A 29 14.40 16.61 3.27
C ALA A 29 13.57 15.77 4.25
N LEU A 30 13.73 14.43 4.25
CA LEU A 30 12.95 13.50 5.06
C LEU A 30 11.44 13.69 4.84
N SER A 31 11.06 13.84 3.57
CA SER A 31 9.71 14.12 3.10
C SER A 31 8.87 12.86 2.89
N VAL A 32 9.52 11.68 2.79
CA VAL A 32 8.82 10.41 2.82
C VAL A 32 8.15 10.25 4.19
N PHE A 33 6.89 9.79 4.19
CA PHE A 33 6.12 9.63 5.41
C PHE A 33 6.86 8.74 6.43
N GLY A 34 7.05 9.27 7.64
CA GLY A 34 7.77 8.62 8.75
C GLY A 34 9.31 8.66 8.69
N ALA A 35 9.90 9.09 7.56
CA ALA A 35 11.35 9.20 7.40
C ALA A 35 12.00 10.18 8.39
N SER A 36 11.27 11.21 8.84
CA SER A 36 11.74 12.15 9.85
C SER A 36 12.03 11.50 11.22
N SER A 37 11.36 10.39 11.53
CA SER A 37 11.53 9.63 12.78
C SER A 37 12.81 8.79 12.78
N HIS A 38 13.02 7.97 11.74
CA HIS A 38 14.16 7.03 11.69
C HIS A 38 15.36 7.55 10.90
N LYS A 39 15.19 8.56 10.03
CA LYS A 39 16.25 9.23 9.25
C LYS A 39 17.12 8.26 8.42
N TYR A 40 16.49 7.18 7.94
CA TYR A 40 17.14 6.06 7.25
C TYR A 40 18.25 5.34 8.04
N ASN A 41 18.30 5.51 9.36
CA ASN A 41 19.25 4.80 10.20
C ASN A 41 18.60 3.53 10.77
N VAL A 42 19.26 2.40 10.57
CA VAL A 42 18.92 1.13 11.23
C VAL A 42 19.60 1.05 12.60
N SER A 43 19.00 0.28 13.51
CA SER A 43 19.58 -0.03 14.82
C SER A 43 20.78 -0.95 14.70
N GLN A 44 21.50 -1.16 15.80
CA GLN A 44 22.59 -2.13 15.86
C GLN A 44 22.08 -3.54 15.49
N GLN A 45 22.92 -4.30 14.78
CA GLN A 45 22.66 -5.70 14.45
C GLN A 45 22.51 -6.56 15.71
N LEU A 46 21.59 -7.51 15.66
CA LEU A 46 21.39 -8.48 16.73
C LEU A 46 22.42 -9.61 16.62
N ASP A 47 23.00 -10.01 17.75
CA ASP A 47 23.89 -11.18 17.80
C ASP A 47 23.09 -12.47 17.54
N ALA A 48 23.67 -13.40 16.78
CA ALA A 48 22.99 -14.64 16.40
C ALA A 48 22.66 -15.55 17.60
N ASN A 49 23.48 -15.53 18.66
CA ASN A 49 23.19 -16.29 19.88
C ASN A 49 22.03 -15.66 20.65
N VAL A 50 22.01 -14.33 20.77
CA VAL A 50 20.91 -13.58 21.40
C VAL A 50 19.60 -13.84 20.65
N LEU A 51 19.63 -13.85 19.31
CA LEU A 51 18.48 -14.19 18.50
C LEU A 51 18.00 -15.63 18.76
N SER A 52 18.92 -16.59 18.83
CA SER A 52 18.60 -17.99 19.10
C SER A 52 17.98 -18.18 20.50
N GLU A 53 18.49 -17.46 21.50
CA GLU A 53 17.93 -17.42 22.85
C GLU A 53 16.52 -16.82 22.86
N TRP A 54 16.30 -15.74 22.09
CA TRP A 54 14.99 -15.13 21.94
C TRP A 54 13.99 -16.10 21.30
N GLU A 55 14.38 -16.80 20.22
CA GLU A 55 13.55 -17.81 19.55
C GLU A 55 13.18 -18.95 20.51
N ALA A 56 14.16 -19.46 21.26
CA ALA A 56 13.95 -20.50 22.28
C ALA A 56 13.00 -20.04 23.40
N LYS A 57 13.16 -18.80 23.88
CA LYS A 57 12.30 -18.21 24.92
C LYS A 57 10.84 -18.12 24.49
N HIS A 58 10.57 -17.77 23.23
CA HIS A 58 9.21 -17.59 22.71
C HIS A 58 8.67 -18.84 22.00
N GLY A 59 9.46 -19.92 21.93
CA GLY A 59 9.05 -21.17 21.28
C GLY A 59 8.75 -21.02 19.79
N VAL A 60 9.41 -20.08 19.10
CA VAL A 60 9.13 -19.76 17.70
C VAL A 60 10.41 -19.76 16.88
N ALA A 61 10.31 -20.18 15.61
CA ALA A 61 11.36 -20.01 14.62
C ALA A 61 10.97 -18.88 13.66
N LEU A 62 11.75 -17.80 13.62
CA LEU A 62 11.51 -16.64 12.79
C LEU A 62 11.77 -16.94 11.30
N PRO A 63 11.04 -16.28 10.38
CA PRO A 63 11.32 -16.35 8.96
C PRO A 63 12.77 -16.01 8.62
N GLU A 64 13.42 -16.85 7.82
CA GLU A 64 14.85 -16.70 7.47
C GLU A 64 15.17 -15.29 6.91
N PRO A 65 14.36 -14.69 6.01
CA PRO A 65 14.59 -13.32 5.57
C PRO A 65 14.60 -12.29 6.72
N TYR A 66 13.73 -12.45 7.72
CA TYR A 66 13.66 -11.53 8.85
C TYR A 66 14.83 -11.74 9.82
N LYS A 67 15.24 -12.99 10.09
CA LYS A 67 16.45 -13.28 10.87
C LYS A 67 17.68 -12.59 10.26
N ARG A 68 17.85 -12.74 8.94
CA ARG A 68 18.94 -12.07 8.21
C ARG A 68 18.87 -10.56 8.32
N PHE A 69 17.69 -9.95 8.28
CA PHE A 69 17.55 -8.52 8.52
C PHE A 69 18.08 -8.14 9.91
N LEU A 70 17.66 -8.85 10.96
CA LEU A 70 18.06 -8.54 12.33
C LEU A 70 19.58 -8.68 12.55
N THR A 71 20.20 -9.73 11.99
CA THR A 71 21.61 -10.04 12.23
C THR A 71 22.57 -9.37 11.24
N GLU A 72 22.13 -9.14 10.00
CA GLU A 72 22.99 -8.58 8.94
C GLU A 72 22.70 -7.10 8.66
N VAL A 73 21.50 -6.59 8.91
CA VAL A 73 21.12 -5.20 8.62
C VAL A 73 20.99 -4.38 9.91
N GLY A 74 20.06 -4.74 10.80
CA GLY A 74 19.85 -4.06 12.09
C GLY A 74 18.64 -4.59 12.86
N ASN A 75 18.67 -4.50 14.19
CA ASN A 75 17.55 -4.86 15.07
C ASN A 75 16.49 -3.74 15.11
N GLY A 76 15.81 -3.54 13.98
CA GLY A 76 14.85 -2.46 13.78
C GLY A 76 15.48 -1.15 13.29
N GLY A 77 14.77 -0.03 13.49
CA GLY A 77 15.14 1.30 12.99
C GLY A 77 14.45 1.61 11.66
N ALA A 78 15.21 2.07 10.67
CA ALA A 78 14.64 2.48 9.38
C ALA A 78 13.78 1.39 8.72
N GLY A 79 12.65 1.81 8.16
CA GLY A 79 11.69 0.99 7.45
C GLY A 79 10.53 1.85 6.97
N PRO A 80 9.54 1.27 6.26
CA PRO A 80 8.31 1.98 5.92
C PRO A 80 7.67 2.66 7.13
N TYR A 81 7.01 3.80 6.88
CA TYR A 81 6.30 4.57 7.90
C TYR A 81 7.22 4.92 9.08
N TYR A 82 6.82 4.62 10.32
CA TYR A 82 7.59 4.94 11.52
C TYR A 82 8.78 3.98 11.78
N GLY A 83 9.06 3.08 10.83
CA GLY A 83 10.19 2.16 10.89
C GLY A 83 9.83 0.79 11.46
N ILE A 84 10.86 -0.05 11.58
CA ILE A 84 10.76 -1.41 12.11
C ILE A 84 11.13 -1.39 13.60
N TYR A 85 10.31 -2.03 14.42
CA TYR A 85 10.60 -2.23 15.83
C TYR A 85 11.81 -3.16 16.01
N SER A 86 12.57 -2.95 17.08
CA SER A 86 13.49 -3.98 17.54
C SER A 86 12.70 -5.23 17.93
N ILE A 87 13.33 -6.40 17.91
CA ILE A 87 12.63 -7.65 18.24
C ILE A 87 12.02 -7.65 19.64
N GLU A 88 12.65 -6.95 20.59
CA GLU A 88 12.14 -6.77 21.95
C GLU A 88 10.89 -5.90 21.98
N LYS A 89 10.92 -4.78 21.23
CA LYS A 89 9.77 -3.89 21.10
C LYS A 89 8.64 -4.59 20.33
N ALA A 90 8.96 -5.33 19.28
CA ALA A 90 7.99 -6.11 18.51
C ALA A 90 7.27 -7.14 19.40
N ALA A 91 8.02 -7.90 20.20
CA ALA A 91 7.44 -8.82 21.18
C ALA A 91 6.54 -8.10 22.20
N SER A 92 7.02 -6.97 22.73
CA SER A 92 6.29 -6.17 23.71
C SER A 92 5.04 -5.51 23.16
N TYR A 93 4.98 -5.13 21.88
CA TYR A 93 3.78 -4.55 21.25
C TYR A 93 2.80 -5.62 20.79
N THR A 94 3.31 -6.79 20.43
CA THR A 94 2.44 -7.88 20.00
C THR A 94 1.60 -8.40 21.16
N GLU A 95 2.11 -8.36 22.41
CA GLU A 95 1.37 -8.74 23.63
C GLU A 95 0.53 -10.01 23.46
N SER A 96 1.00 -10.97 22.66
CA SER A 96 0.28 -12.19 22.32
C SER A 96 1.06 -13.37 22.86
N HIS A 97 0.37 -14.22 23.62
CA HIS A 97 0.95 -15.47 24.10
C HIS A 97 0.97 -16.55 22.99
N ALA A 98 0.33 -16.27 21.86
CA ALA A 98 0.14 -17.18 20.75
C ALA A 98 1.13 -16.98 19.58
N LEU A 99 2.35 -16.47 19.81
CA LEU A 99 3.38 -16.34 18.75
C LEU A 99 3.71 -17.67 18.05
N ALA A 100 3.64 -18.78 18.79
CA ALA A 100 3.88 -20.13 18.26
C ALA A 100 2.64 -20.76 17.58
N ALA A 101 1.47 -20.11 17.65
CA ALA A 101 0.28 -20.56 16.93
C ALA A 101 0.46 -20.40 15.41
N SER A 102 -0.45 -20.98 14.63
CA SER A 102 -0.49 -20.76 13.18
C SER A 102 -1.34 -19.54 12.85
N CYS A 103 -0.86 -18.70 11.93
CA CYS A 103 -1.66 -17.58 11.43
C CYS A 103 -2.89 -18.09 10.69
N VAL A 104 -4.05 -17.55 11.05
CA VAL A 104 -5.35 -17.86 10.45
C VAL A 104 -5.71 -16.94 9.29
N LEU A 105 -5.02 -15.81 9.16
CA LEU A 105 -5.27 -14.84 8.09
C LEU A 105 -4.67 -15.34 6.77
N TYR A 106 -5.40 -15.12 5.68
CA TYR A 106 -4.96 -15.50 4.34
C TYR A 106 -5.38 -14.46 3.28
N PRO A 107 -4.64 -14.34 2.16
CA PRO A 107 -5.00 -13.42 1.09
C PRO A 107 -6.36 -13.73 0.50
N GLY A 108 -7.24 -12.72 0.44
CA GLY A 108 -8.58 -12.87 -0.14
C GLY A 108 -9.61 -13.50 0.80
N MET A 109 -9.33 -13.56 2.10
CA MET A 109 -10.34 -13.89 3.12
C MET A 109 -11.61 -13.05 2.93
N ALA A 110 -12.77 -13.71 2.98
CA ALA A 110 -14.05 -13.06 2.80
C ALA A 110 -14.35 -12.12 3.98
N LYS A 111 -15.06 -11.02 3.71
CA LYS A 111 -15.43 -10.04 4.74
C LYS A 111 -16.28 -10.68 5.85
N GLU A 112 -17.17 -11.59 5.48
CA GLU A 112 -18.05 -12.29 6.41
C GLU A 112 -17.26 -13.20 7.36
N GLU A 113 -16.22 -13.86 6.85
CA GLU A 113 -15.34 -14.69 7.66
C GLU A 113 -14.48 -13.85 8.60
N TRP A 114 -13.93 -12.74 8.10
CA TRP A 114 -13.24 -11.77 8.95
C TRP A 114 -14.12 -11.28 10.08
N ASN A 115 -15.35 -10.84 9.76
CA ASN A 115 -16.28 -10.32 10.75
C ASN A 115 -16.64 -11.35 11.82
N GLN A 116 -16.81 -12.62 11.45
CA GLN A 116 -17.03 -13.70 12.41
C GLN A 116 -15.81 -13.96 13.30
N LEU A 117 -14.60 -13.85 12.73
CA LEU A 117 -13.35 -14.06 13.46
C LEU A 117 -13.13 -12.98 14.52
N ILE A 118 -13.47 -11.72 14.22
CA ILE A 118 -13.28 -10.58 15.12
C ILE A 118 -14.51 -10.22 15.96
N GLU A 119 -15.64 -10.92 15.79
CA GLU A 119 -16.89 -10.60 16.48
C GLU A 119 -16.72 -10.49 18.01
N PRO A 120 -15.99 -11.39 18.69
CA PRO A 120 -15.78 -11.25 20.14
C PRO A 120 -14.99 -10.00 20.54
N LEU A 121 -14.19 -9.44 19.63
CA LEU A 121 -13.36 -8.25 19.89
C LEU A 121 -14.08 -6.94 19.54
N THR A 122 -15.26 -7.03 18.93
CA THR A 122 -16.02 -5.89 18.42
C THR A 122 -17.45 -5.82 18.90
N SER A 123 -17.96 -6.88 19.53
CA SER A 123 -19.29 -6.89 20.11
C SER A 123 -19.37 -5.91 21.29
N ASP A 124 -20.55 -5.34 21.50
CA ASP A 124 -20.86 -4.53 22.70
C ASP A 124 -21.09 -5.42 23.96
N GLU A 125 -20.88 -6.74 23.88
CA GLU A 125 -20.98 -7.63 25.03
C GLU A 125 -19.71 -7.52 25.89
N ASP A 126 -19.89 -7.31 27.19
CA ASP A 126 -18.79 -7.31 28.16
C ASP A 126 -18.25 -8.75 28.31
N ILE A 127 -17.10 -9.03 27.68
CA ILE A 127 -16.32 -10.25 27.89
C ILE A 127 -15.23 -10.02 28.95
N SER A 128 -14.73 -11.10 29.58
CA SER A 128 -13.61 -10.97 30.52
C SER A 128 -12.30 -10.61 29.82
N ASP A 129 -11.33 -10.07 30.55
CA ASP A 129 -9.98 -9.79 30.02
C ASP A 129 -9.36 -11.06 29.41
N GLU A 130 -9.54 -12.22 30.05
CA GLU A 130 -9.03 -13.50 29.53
C GLU A 130 -9.74 -13.96 28.24
N GLU A 131 -11.04 -13.70 28.12
CA GLU A 131 -11.80 -14.00 26.89
C GLU A 131 -11.38 -13.08 25.75
N TYR A 132 -11.13 -11.80 26.05
CA TYR A 132 -10.62 -10.82 25.09
C TYR A 132 -9.21 -11.21 24.61
N ASP A 133 -8.30 -11.55 25.53
CA ASP A 133 -6.95 -12.00 25.21
C ASP A 133 -6.97 -13.28 24.35
N ALA A 134 -7.83 -14.24 24.69
CA ALA A 134 -7.97 -15.47 23.91
C ALA A 134 -8.54 -15.23 22.50
N ALA A 135 -9.49 -14.30 22.37
CA ALA A 135 -10.02 -13.90 21.06
C ALA A 135 -8.94 -13.19 20.25
N ARG A 136 -8.20 -12.27 20.85
CA ARG A 136 -7.09 -11.54 20.21
C ARG A 136 -5.98 -12.49 19.76
N ASP A 137 -5.60 -13.45 20.61
CA ASP A 137 -4.63 -14.50 20.28
C ASP A 137 -5.09 -15.41 19.14
N ARG A 138 -6.40 -15.61 18.97
CA ARG A 138 -6.96 -16.35 17.83
C ARG A 138 -6.78 -15.60 16.51
N VAL A 139 -6.98 -14.28 16.52
CA VAL A 139 -6.89 -13.45 15.31
C VAL A 139 -5.43 -13.16 14.93
N LEU A 140 -4.60 -12.79 15.91
CA LEU A 140 -3.22 -12.34 15.71
C LEU A 140 -2.16 -13.43 15.94
N GLY A 141 -2.58 -14.62 16.40
CA GLY A 141 -1.70 -15.75 16.67
C GLY A 141 -0.83 -16.11 15.48
N GLY A 142 0.42 -16.49 15.75
CA GLY A 142 1.39 -16.80 14.72
C GLY A 142 1.91 -15.60 13.93
N MET A 143 1.63 -14.37 14.37
CA MET A 143 2.16 -13.13 13.77
C MET A 143 2.91 -12.27 14.80
N LEU A 144 3.82 -11.43 14.32
CA LEU A 144 4.60 -10.49 15.12
C LEU A 144 4.39 -9.05 14.64
N CYS A 145 3.96 -8.14 15.51
CA CYS A 145 3.87 -6.71 15.18
C CYS A 145 5.28 -6.12 15.05
N ILE A 146 5.70 -5.84 13.81
CA ILE A 146 7.05 -5.36 13.48
C ILE A 146 7.12 -3.84 13.31
N GLY A 147 6.00 -3.13 13.39
CA GLY A 147 5.97 -1.67 13.32
C GLY A 147 4.56 -1.13 13.12
N THR A 148 4.44 0.20 13.11
CA THR A 148 3.16 0.90 12.97
C THR A 148 3.19 1.89 11.81
N GLN A 149 2.04 2.09 11.16
CA GLN A 149 1.81 3.10 10.15
C GLN A 149 1.26 4.40 10.73
N GLY A 150 0.95 4.42 12.04
CA GLY A 150 0.29 5.52 12.73
C GLY A 150 -1.00 5.05 13.40
N CYS A 151 -1.98 5.94 13.56
CA CYS A 151 -3.15 5.69 14.39
C CYS A 151 -4.08 4.55 13.94
N GLU A 152 -3.96 4.08 12.69
CA GLU A 152 -4.98 3.17 12.12
C GLU A 152 -4.43 1.80 11.72
N TYR A 153 -3.17 1.67 11.28
CA TYR A 153 -2.65 0.38 10.80
C TYR A 153 -1.33 -0.01 11.44
N ASP A 154 -1.22 -1.29 11.78
CA ASP A 154 0.02 -1.93 12.19
C ASP A 154 0.53 -2.90 11.11
N MET A 155 1.83 -3.19 11.17
CA MET A 155 2.53 -4.08 10.27
C MET A 155 2.88 -5.37 11.01
N TYR A 156 2.30 -6.49 10.60
CA TYR A 156 2.53 -7.80 11.18
C TYR A 156 3.34 -8.69 10.23
N LEU A 157 4.30 -9.44 10.77
CA LEU A 157 5.03 -10.48 10.08
C LEU A 157 4.44 -11.84 10.43
N VAL A 158 4.06 -12.63 9.43
CA VAL A 158 3.60 -14.01 9.65
C VAL A 158 4.78 -14.91 10.03
N LEU A 159 4.75 -15.45 11.25
CA LEU A 159 5.78 -16.33 11.79
C LEU A 159 5.53 -17.81 11.46
N ASN A 160 4.27 -18.24 11.43
CA ASN A 160 3.86 -19.63 11.25
C ASN A 160 2.60 -19.74 10.36
N GLY A 161 2.46 -20.87 9.66
CA GLY A 161 1.36 -21.13 8.74
C GLY A 161 1.77 -21.05 7.26
N GLU A 162 0.79 -21.11 6.37
CA GLU A 162 0.98 -21.17 4.91
C GLU A 162 1.70 -19.93 4.35
N TYR A 163 1.40 -18.75 4.90
CA TYR A 163 1.92 -17.46 4.43
C TYR A 163 3.13 -16.96 5.21
N ARG A 164 3.88 -17.88 5.84
CA ARG A 164 5.05 -17.59 6.66
C ARG A 164 6.08 -16.72 5.92
N GLY A 165 6.50 -15.64 6.57
CA GLY A 165 7.49 -14.68 6.05
C GLY A 165 6.89 -13.49 5.32
N ARG A 166 5.57 -13.47 5.08
CA ARG A 166 4.85 -12.35 4.47
C ARG A 166 4.47 -11.30 5.50
N VAL A 167 4.28 -10.06 5.03
CA VAL A 167 3.83 -8.93 5.84
C VAL A 167 2.34 -8.67 5.60
N VAL A 168 1.62 -8.43 6.68
CA VAL A 168 0.19 -8.13 6.71
C VAL A 168 0.01 -6.77 7.35
N TYR A 169 -0.81 -5.91 6.74
CA TYR A 169 -1.23 -4.66 7.34
C TYR A 169 -2.63 -4.84 7.90
N THR A 170 -2.83 -4.51 9.18
CA THR A 170 -4.08 -4.72 9.90
C THR A 170 -4.52 -3.41 10.53
N SER A 171 -5.80 -3.05 10.43
CA SER A 171 -6.35 -1.85 11.08
C SER A 171 -7.27 -2.20 12.22
N ASP A 172 -6.67 -2.53 13.37
CA ASP A 172 -7.38 -3.04 14.53
C ASP A 172 -8.45 -4.09 14.15
N PHE A 173 -9.43 -4.32 15.02
CA PHE A 173 -10.53 -5.25 14.77
C PHE A 173 -11.71 -4.47 14.16
N HIS A 174 -11.59 -3.97 12.93
CA HIS A 174 -12.68 -3.24 12.28
C HIS A 174 -13.40 -4.08 11.20
N PRO A 175 -14.74 -4.24 11.26
CA PRO A 175 -15.49 -5.06 10.29
C PRO A 175 -15.39 -4.57 8.83
N ASP A 176 -15.20 -3.26 8.64
CA ASP A 176 -15.12 -2.65 7.30
C ASP A 176 -13.68 -2.48 6.79
N TYR A 177 -12.69 -2.61 7.68
CA TYR A 177 -11.28 -2.42 7.39
C TYR A 177 -10.50 -3.59 8.01
N PRO A 178 -10.37 -4.71 7.29
CA PRO A 178 -9.83 -5.91 7.87
C PRO A 178 -8.31 -5.81 7.93
N PHE A 179 -7.69 -6.41 6.92
CA PHE A 179 -6.27 -6.45 6.72
C PHE A 179 -6.01 -6.65 5.24
N PHE A 180 -4.77 -6.45 4.82
CA PHE A 180 -4.32 -6.95 3.54
C PHE A 180 -2.87 -7.44 3.60
N PHE A 181 -2.61 -8.49 2.82
CA PHE A 181 -1.27 -8.96 2.58
C PHE A 181 -0.58 -8.04 1.58
N VAL A 182 0.66 -7.66 1.87
CA VAL A 182 1.49 -6.98 0.88
C VAL A 182 1.81 -7.92 -0.29
N TYR A 183 2.23 -7.36 -1.42
CA TYR A 183 2.45 -8.12 -2.65
C TYR A 183 3.65 -9.06 -2.59
N GLU A 184 4.62 -8.77 -1.71
CA GLU A 184 5.84 -9.55 -1.60
C GLU A 184 5.65 -10.79 -0.72
N ASP A 185 6.30 -11.88 -1.11
CA ASP A 185 6.25 -13.16 -0.40
C ASP A 185 7.24 -13.25 0.77
N SER A 186 8.04 -12.20 0.99
CA SER A 186 9.13 -12.18 1.96
C SER A 186 9.33 -10.77 2.52
N PHE A 187 9.59 -10.70 3.83
CA PHE A 187 9.97 -9.46 4.52
C PHE A 187 11.11 -8.70 3.82
N LEU A 188 12.16 -9.39 3.34
CA LEU A 188 13.29 -8.71 2.71
C LEU A 188 12.93 -8.14 1.34
N ASP A 189 12.07 -8.81 0.57
CA ASP A 189 11.63 -8.31 -0.73
C ASP A 189 10.72 -7.08 -0.54
N TRP A 190 9.84 -7.12 0.46
CA TRP A 190 9.01 -5.98 0.87
C TRP A 190 9.88 -4.79 1.31
N TYR A 191 10.88 -5.04 2.16
CA TYR A 191 11.79 -4.00 2.64
C TYR A 191 12.66 -3.42 1.51
N GLU A 192 13.19 -4.28 0.63
CA GLU A 192 14.00 -3.87 -0.51
C GLU A 192 13.18 -3.05 -1.52
N ARG A 193 11.90 -3.41 -1.73
CA ARG A 193 10.97 -2.65 -2.56
C ARG A 193 10.70 -1.25 -2.02
N TRP A 194 10.50 -1.10 -0.70
CA TRP A 194 10.31 0.21 -0.08
C TRP A 194 11.44 1.18 -0.45
N LEU A 195 12.68 0.71 -0.35
CA LEU A 195 13.85 1.49 -0.74
C LEU A 195 13.88 1.78 -2.23
N ASP A 196 13.58 0.79 -3.07
CA ASP A 196 13.53 0.97 -4.53
C ASP A 196 12.52 2.06 -4.92
N GLU A 197 11.31 2.04 -4.36
CA GLU A 197 10.28 3.03 -4.69
C GLU A 197 10.66 4.44 -4.22
N ILE A 198 11.40 4.59 -3.11
CA ILE A 198 11.98 5.89 -2.71
C ILE A 198 13.03 6.35 -3.72
N ILE A 199 13.97 5.48 -4.08
CA ILE A 199 15.08 5.78 -5.00
C ILE A 199 14.53 6.20 -6.37
N LEU A 200 13.47 5.52 -6.82
CA LEU A 200 12.74 5.81 -8.06
C LEU A 200 11.82 7.03 -7.99
N ASP A 201 11.74 7.70 -6.84
CA ASP A 201 10.94 8.92 -6.62
C ASP A 201 9.43 8.70 -6.75
N TYR A 202 8.93 7.53 -6.34
CA TYR A 202 7.51 7.21 -6.39
C TYR A 202 6.74 7.88 -5.24
N GLU A 203 5.44 8.05 -5.43
CA GLU A 203 4.48 8.43 -4.38
C GLU A 203 4.15 7.19 -3.54
N ILE A 204 4.74 7.10 -2.36
CA ILE A 204 4.66 5.92 -1.48
C ILE A 204 3.94 6.20 -0.16
N SER A 205 3.03 7.18 -0.12
CA SER A 205 2.27 7.53 1.08
C SER A 205 1.48 6.35 1.67
N TRP A 206 1.08 5.39 0.82
CA TRP A 206 0.45 4.13 1.23
C TRP A 206 1.22 2.95 0.65
N PHE A 207 2.47 2.77 1.10
CA PHE A 207 3.37 1.72 0.64
C PHE A 207 2.74 0.31 0.80
N GLY A 208 3.17 -0.67 0.00
CA GLY A 208 2.68 -2.06 0.10
C GLY A 208 1.25 -2.32 -0.43
N SER A 209 0.40 -1.30 -0.51
CA SER A 209 -1.01 -1.42 -0.95
C SER A 209 -1.21 -1.55 -2.46
N THR A 210 -0.21 -1.16 -3.24
CA THR A 210 -0.27 -1.17 -4.71
C THR A 210 0.67 -2.20 -5.31
N MET A 211 0.36 -2.67 -6.51
CA MET A 211 1.16 -3.68 -7.21
C MET A 211 2.59 -3.16 -7.47
N PRO A 212 3.64 -4.00 -7.28
CA PRO A 212 5.02 -3.62 -7.58
C PRO A 212 5.24 -3.44 -9.09
N GLY A 213 6.35 -2.79 -9.44
CA GLY A 213 6.76 -2.62 -10.84
C GLY A 213 6.70 -1.18 -11.33
N ASP A 214 7.38 -0.95 -12.45
CA ASP A 214 7.41 0.29 -13.22
C ASP A 214 6.29 0.31 -14.29
N GLU A 215 6.27 1.34 -15.14
CA GLU A 215 5.30 1.48 -16.24
C GLU A 215 5.21 0.21 -17.09
N HIS A 216 6.35 -0.34 -17.51
CA HIS A 216 6.40 -1.48 -18.42
C HIS A 216 5.88 -2.75 -17.76
N ALA A 217 6.30 -3.02 -16.51
CA ALA A 217 5.83 -4.17 -15.76
C ALA A 217 4.32 -4.14 -15.55
N LEU A 218 3.77 -2.99 -15.14
CA LEU A 218 2.33 -2.85 -14.88
C LEU A 218 1.50 -2.97 -16.17
N ILE A 219 1.96 -2.41 -17.30
CA ILE A 219 1.31 -2.59 -18.61
C ILE A 219 1.32 -4.07 -19.01
N GLN A 220 2.45 -4.76 -18.84
CA GLN A 220 2.57 -6.17 -19.17
C GLN A 220 1.61 -7.03 -18.32
N VAL A 221 1.47 -6.73 -17.03
CA VAL A 221 0.48 -7.42 -16.17
C VAL A 221 -0.93 -7.18 -16.68
N TYR A 222 -1.29 -5.93 -17.00
CA TYR A 222 -2.61 -5.62 -17.55
C TYR A 222 -2.92 -6.42 -18.82
N GLN A 223 -1.97 -6.44 -19.76
CA GLN A 223 -2.14 -7.10 -21.07
C GLN A 223 -2.22 -8.63 -20.96
N SER A 224 -1.50 -9.23 -20.01
CA SER A 224 -1.48 -10.69 -19.80
C SER A 224 -2.57 -11.20 -18.86
N ALA A 225 -3.21 -10.32 -18.09
CA ALA A 225 -4.24 -10.69 -17.14
C ALA A 225 -5.50 -11.24 -17.84
N SER A 226 -5.97 -12.38 -17.33
CA SER A 226 -7.21 -13.05 -17.76
C SER A 226 -8.46 -12.55 -17.04
N ASN A 227 -8.31 -11.80 -15.93
CA ASN A 227 -9.40 -11.28 -15.11
C ASN A 227 -9.31 -9.76 -14.93
N GLU A 228 -10.45 -9.12 -14.70
CA GLU A 228 -10.56 -7.67 -14.58
C GLU A 228 -9.94 -7.12 -13.29
N ASP A 229 -9.98 -7.87 -12.18
CA ASP A 229 -9.40 -7.44 -10.90
C ASP A 229 -7.87 -7.24 -11.00
N THR A 230 -7.16 -8.17 -11.64
CA THR A 230 -5.71 -8.05 -11.87
C THR A 230 -5.38 -6.88 -12.79
N ARG A 231 -6.20 -6.66 -13.84
CA ARG A 231 -6.07 -5.48 -14.71
C ARG A 231 -6.25 -4.19 -13.92
N PHE A 232 -7.28 -4.12 -13.11
CA PHE A 232 -7.58 -2.97 -12.27
C PHE A 232 -6.47 -2.70 -11.24
N LYS A 233 -5.95 -3.75 -10.58
CA LYS A 233 -4.80 -3.66 -9.66
C LYS A 233 -3.53 -3.16 -10.35
N ALA A 234 -3.29 -3.59 -11.60
CA ALA A 234 -2.15 -3.10 -12.38
C ALA A 234 -2.27 -1.59 -12.67
N LEU A 235 -3.46 -1.12 -13.07
CA LEU A 235 -3.72 0.32 -13.26
C LEU A 235 -3.62 1.09 -11.93
N LYS A 236 -4.20 0.57 -10.84
CA LYS A 236 -4.03 1.16 -9.50
C LYS A 236 -2.55 1.28 -9.11
N GLY A 237 -1.73 0.30 -9.50
CA GLY A 237 -0.27 0.32 -9.35
C GLY A 237 0.40 1.55 -9.94
N MET A 238 -0.15 2.13 -11.01
CA MET A 238 0.44 3.28 -11.70
C MET A 238 0.28 4.60 -10.95
N PHE A 239 -0.60 4.71 -9.95
CA PHE A 239 -0.81 5.96 -9.21
C PHE A 239 0.43 6.41 -8.43
N LYS A 240 1.28 5.46 -8.01
CA LYS A 240 2.58 5.75 -7.37
C LYS A 240 3.55 6.48 -8.31
N LEU A 241 3.32 6.45 -9.62
CA LEU A 241 4.20 7.09 -10.59
C LEU A 241 3.88 8.60 -10.64
N LYS A 242 4.89 9.43 -10.38
CA LYS A 242 4.76 10.90 -10.48
C LYS A 242 4.63 11.38 -11.91
N LYS A 243 5.25 10.66 -12.85
CA LYS A 243 5.23 10.92 -14.28
C LYS A 243 5.12 9.59 -15.02
N ILE A 244 4.49 9.63 -16.19
CA ILE A 244 4.41 8.51 -17.10
C ILE A 244 4.84 8.95 -18.50
N SER A 245 5.35 8.01 -19.26
CA SER A 245 5.81 8.21 -20.63
C SER A 245 4.63 8.40 -21.60
N LYS A 246 4.92 8.99 -22.78
CA LYS A 246 3.93 9.16 -23.85
C LYS A 246 3.32 7.81 -24.31
N PRO A 247 4.11 6.72 -24.51
CA PRO A 247 3.55 5.40 -24.79
C PRO A 247 2.56 4.90 -23.73
N THR A 248 2.82 5.16 -22.44
CA THR A 248 1.89 4.80 -21.36
C THR A 248 0.60 5.61 -21.42
N ILE A 249 0.68 6.91 -21.73
CA ILE A 249 -0.52 7.73 -21.96
C ILE A 249 -1.36 7.16 -23.11
N ASP A 250 -0.72 6.79 -24.22
CA ASP A 250 -1.43 6.25 -25.39
C ASP A 250 -2.05 4.88 -25.08
N PHE A 251 -1.36 4.04 -24.32
CA PHE A 251 -1.93 2.81 -23.77
C PHE A 251 -3.17 3.08 -22.91
N LEU A 252 -3.10 4.03 -21.97
CA LEU A 252 -4.23 4.37 -21.10
C LEU A 252 -5.42 4.94 -21.87
N ARG A 253 -5.19 5.64 -23.00
CA ARG A 253 -6.28 6.09 -23.89
C ARG A 253 -7.01 4.91 -24.49
N ASN A 254 -6.28 3.93 -25.03
CA ASN A 254 -6.89 2.72 -25.58
C ASN A 254 -7.70 1.98 -24.49
N VAL A 255 -7.18 1.88 -23.27
CA VAL A 255 -7.92 1.32 -22.13
C VAL A 255 -9.21 2.09 -21.84
N ALA A 256 -9.17 3.43 -21.92
CA ALA A 256 -10.34 4.27 -21.70
C ALA A 256 -11.41 4.14 -22.80
N GLU A 257 -10.99 3.86 -24.03
CA GLU A 257 -11.87 3.65 -25.18
C GLU A 257 -12.48 2.23 -25.20
N GLU A 258 -11.71 1.21 -24.82
CA GLU A 258 -12.09 -0.19 -24.96
C GLU A 258 -12.97 -0.74 -23.81
N GLY A 259 -12.80 -0.27 -22.56
CA GLY A 259 -13.31 -0.99 -21.38
C GLY A 259 -14.23 -0.18 -20.46
N GLN A 260 -15.47 -0.63 -20.23
CA GLN A 260 -16.38 0.02 -19.27
C GLN A 260 -15.81 0.03 -17.82
N HIS A 261 -15.19 -1.07 -17.36
CA HIS A 261 -14.73 -1.18 -15.97
C HIS A 261 -13.42 -0.43 -15.66
N CYS A 262 -12.50 -0.34 -16.63
CA CYS A 262 -11.21 0.34 -16.46
C CYS A 262 -11.17 1.78 -17.00
N ARG A 263 -12.25 2.25 -17.66
CA ARG A 263 -12.28 3.58 -18.29
C ARG A 263 -11.99 4.71 -17.31
N VAL A 264 -12.74 4.75 -16.21
CA VAL A 264 -12.64 5.85 -15.23
C VAL A 264 -11.24 5.93 -14.61
N ILE A 265 -10.66 4.79 -14.22
CA ILE A 265 -9.32 4.75 -13.62
C ILE A 265 -8.22 5.13 -14.62
N ALA A 266 -8.35 4.74 -15.89
CA ALA A 266 -7.42 5.15 -16.93
C ALA A 266 -7.48 6.66 -17.19
N ILE A 267 -8.68 7.24 -17.28
CA ILE A 267 -8.87 8.69 -17.41
C ILE A 267 -8.26 9.42 -16.20
N GLN A 268 -8.49 8.92 -14.99
CA GLN A 268 -7.93 9.49 -13.78
C GLN A 268 -6.39 9.52 -13.81
N LEU A 269 -5.74 8.41 -14.19
CA LEU A 269 -4.28 8.31 -14.29
C LEU A 269 -3.72 9.29 -15.33
N ILE A 270 -4.37 9.42 -16.49
CA ILE A 270 -4.00 10.41 -17.50
C ILE A 270 -4.12 11.81 -16.90
N CYS A 271 -5.23 12.14 -16.23
CA CYS A 271 -5.43 13.48 -15.67
C CYS A 271 -4.43 13.83 -14.56
N LYS A 272 -4.11 12.86 -13.68
CA LYS A 272 -3.11 13.01 -12.62
C LYS A 272 -1.74 13.39 -13.16
N THR A 273 -1.33 12.77 -14.27
CA THR A 273 0.04 12.86 -14.80
C THR A 273 0.19 13.85 -15.94
N SER A 274 -0.88 14.06 -16.71
CA SER A 274 -0.95 14.98 -17.84
C SER A 274 -2.40 15.43 -18.08
N PHE A 275 -2.84 16.42 -17.31
CA PHE A 275 -4.20 16.96 -17.41
C PHE A 275 -4.59 17.38 -18.84
N GLY A 276 -3.66 18.02 -19.58
CA GLY A 276 -3.89 18.39 -20.98
C GLY A 276 -4.15 17.19 -21.90
N ALA A 277 -3.51 16.05 -21.65
CA ALA A 277 -3.80 14.81 -22.36
C ALA A 277 -5.20 14.26 -22.01
N GLY A 278 -5.66 14.44 -20.78
CA GLY A 278 -6.97 14.00 -20.31
C GLY A 278 -8.14 14.89 -20.72
N ARG A 279 -7.90 16.11 -21.23
CA ARG A 279 -8.94 17.11 -21.55
C ARG A 279 -10.12 16.54 -22.34
N GLY A 280 -9.87 15.89 -23.48
CA GLY A 280 -10.92 15.34 -24.33
C GLY A 280 -11.78 14.29 -23.61
N LEU A 281 -11.13 13.40 -22.86
CA LEU A 281 -11.80 12.34 -22.09
C LEU A 281 -12.64 12.91 -20.93
N LEU A 282 -12.17 13.99 -20.29
CA LEU A 282 -12.95 14.70 -19.27
C LEU A 282 -14.21 15.35 -19.86
N LEU A 283 -14.09 15.94 -21.05
CA LEU A 283 -15.24 16.49 -21.76
C LEU A 283 -16.25 15.39 -22.09
N GLU A 284 -15.81 14.21 -22.55
CA GLU A 284 -16.71 13.08 -22.77
C GLU A 284 -17.45 12.66 -21.49
N LEU A 285 -16.76 12.56 -20.35
CA LEU A 285 -17.40 12.24 -19.07
C LEU A 285 -18.43 13.29 -18.65
N LEU A 286 -18.16 14.59 -18.84
CA LEU A 286 -19.11 15.65 -18.50
C LEU A 286 -20.35 15.66 -19.40
N HIS A 287 -20.21 15.27 -20.67
CA HIS A 287 -21.33 15.18 -21.62
C HIS A 287 -22.11 13.86 -21.53
N SER A 288 -21.55 12.83 -20.86
CA SER A 288 -22.23 11.56 -20.60
C SER A 288 -23.52 11.79 -19.81
N GLU A 289 -24.59 11.06 -20.10
CA GLU A 289 -25.84 11.15 -19.31
C GLU A 289 -25.71 10.51 -17.92
N SER A 290 -24.61 9.79 -17.64
CA SER A 290 -24.34 9.16 -16.35
C SER A 290 -23.97 10.19 -15.28
N ASP A 291 -24.69 10.17 -14.15
CA ASP A 291 -24.36 10.99 -12.98
C ASP A 291 -23.05 10.54 -12.32
N GLU A 292 -22.70 9.27 -12.43
CA GLU A 292 -21.41 8.75 -11.94
C GLU A 292 -20.25 9.33 -12.77
N ASP A 293 -20.36 9.34 -14.11
CA ASP A 293 -19.34 9.94 -14.97
C ASP A 293 -19.16 11.42 -14.68
N PHE A 294 -20.27 12.13 -14.46
CA PHE A 294 -20.25 13.54 -14.07
C PHE A 294 -19.50 13.76 -12.76
N LEU A 295 -19.85 12.98 -11.72
CA LEU A 295 -19.18 13.02 -10.43
C LEU A 295 -17.67 12.79 -10.57
N LYS A 296 -17.27 11.77 -11.32
CA LYS A 296 -15.83 11.47 -11.55
C LYS A 296 -15.14 12.61 -12.29
N ALA A 297 -15.78 13.20 -13.30
CA ALA A 297 -15.21 14.33 -14.03
C ALA A 297 -14.97 15.55 -13.14
N VAL A 298 -15.95 15.95 -12.32
CA VAL A 298 -15.79 17.11 -11.41
C VAL A 298 -14.78 16.82 -10.30
N GLN A 299 -14.67 15.57 -9.83
CA GLN A 299 -13.61 15.15 -8.91
C GLN A 299 -12.22 15.31 -9.54
N PHE A 300 -12.03 14.83 -10.77
CA PHE A 300 -10.74 14.91 -11.46
C PHE A 300 -10.35 16.36 -11.78
N LEU A 301 -11.31 17.20 -12.14
CA LEU A 301 -11.12 18.63 -12.33
C LEU A 301 -10.64 19.31 -11.04
N ASN A 302 -11.30 19.04 -9.92
CA ASN A 302 -10.90 19.58 -8.63
C ASN A 302 -9.52 19.08 -8.18
N TRP A 303 -9.19 17.80 -8.39
CA TRP A 303 -7.92 17.23 -7.92
C TRP A 303 -6.72 17.59 -8.78
N TYR A 304 -6.88 17.65 -10.11
CA TYR A 304 -5.76 17.75 -11.05
C TYR A 304 -5.80 18.99 -11.95
N GLY A 305 -6.95 19.68 -12.01
CA GLY A 305 -7.17 20.83 -12.91
C GLY A 305 -6.78 22.19 -12.35
N LYS A 306 -6.38 22.30 -11.06
CA LYS A 306 -6.16 23.58 -10.36
C LYS A 306 -5.15 24.54 -11.01
N SER A 307 -4.24 24.03 -11.83
CA SER A 307 -3.23 24.83 -12.53
C SER A 307 -3.57 25.12 -14.00
N TYR A 308 -4.80 24.81 -14.44
CA TYR A 308 -5.24 24.91 -15.82
C TYR A 308 -6.44 25.86 -15.97
N ASP A 309 -6.65 26.36 -17.18
CA ASP A 309 -7.87 27.11 -17.50
C ASP A 309 -9.07 26.15 -17.55
N LEU A 310 -10.03 26.38 -16.64
CA LEU A 310 -11.23 25.55 -16.50
C LEU A 310 -12.49 26.18 -17.11
N THR A 311 -12.38 27.31 -17.82
CA THR A 311 -13.53 28.11 -18.31
C THR A 311 -14.55 27.29 -19.11
N GLU A 312 -14.07 26.45 -20.03
CA GLU A 312 -14.93 25.56 -20.83
C GLU A 312 -15.65 24.53 -19.95
N PHE A 313 -14.93 23.87 -19.04
CA PHE A 313 -15.49 22.88 -18.12
C PHE A 313 -16.57 23.51 -17.21
N LYS A 314 -16.30 24.70 -16.67
CA LYS A 314 -17.26 25.46 -15.84
C LYS A 314 -18.55 25.78 -16.59
N THR A 315 -18.43 26.09 -17.89
CA THR A 315 -19.60 26.34 -18.76
C THR A 315 -20.47 25.09 -18.87
N ILE A 316 -19.86 23.93 -19.14
CA ILE A 316 -20.57 22.65 -19.28
C ILE A 316 -21.19 22.22 -17.94
N ILE A 317 -20.44 22.32 -16.84
CA ILE A 317 -20.92 22.03 -15.49
C ILE A 317 -22.18 22.86 -15.20
N SER A 318 -22.14 24.17 -15.44
CA SER A 318 -23.26 25.09 -15.19
C SER A 318 -24.53 24.71 -15.96
N GLN A 319 -24.38 24.22 -17.20
CA GLN A 319 -25.51 23.77 -18.03
C GLN A 319 -26.16 22.47 -17.55
N ARG A 320 -25.47 21.71 -16.71
CA ARG A 320 -25.94 20.41 -16.20
C ARG A 320 -26.35 20.44 -14.73
N LEU A 321 -25.93 21.45 -13.97
CA LEU A 321 -26.20 21.57 -12.52
C LEU A 321 -27.68 21.46 -12.14
N ASP A 322 -28.60 21.91 -13.00
CA ASP A 322 -30.04 21.83 -12.79
C ASP A 322 -30.60 20.39 -12.78
N LYS A 323 -29.88 19.47 -13.41
CA LYS A 323 -30.27 18.05 -13.55
C LYS A 323 -29.59 17.12 -12.53
N VAL A 324 -28.49 17.55 -11.93
CA VAL A 324 -27.71 16.74 -10.99
C VAL A 324 -28.39 16.70 -9.63
N ARG A 325 -28.63 15.49 -9.12
CA ARG A 325 -29.24 15.28 -7.79
C ARG A 325 -28.27 14.73 -6.75
N ASP A 326 -27.13 14.18 -7.19
CA ASP A 326 -26.12 13.64 -6.29
C ASP A 326 -25.45 14.75 -5.46
N PRO A 327 -25.55 14.73 -4.12
CA PRO A 327 -24.97 15.76 -3.26
C PRO A 327 -23.45 15.86 -3.38
N GLU A 328 -22.77 14.73 -3.62
CA GLU A 328 -21.32 14.72 -3.75
C GLU A 328 -20.87 15.39 -5.06
N ALA A 329 -21.57 15.12 -6.16
CA ALA A 329 -21.33 15.76 -7.44
C ALA A 329 -21.53 17.28 -7.35
N LEU A 330 -22.61 17.74 -6.69
CA LEU A 330 -22.84 19.16 -6.45
C LEU A 330 -21.74 19.80 -5.61
N ARG A 331 -21.25 19.10 -4.57
CA ARG A 331 -20.15 19.57 -3.73
C ARG A 331 -18.86 19.78 -4.52
N TYR A 332 -18.44 18.79 -5.32
CA TYR A 332 -17.23 18.91 -6.13
C TYR A 332 -17.40 19.92 -7.28
N ALA A 333 -18.59 19.99 -7.89
CA ALA A 333 -18.89 21.03 -8.86
C ALA A 333 -18.73 22.43 -8.23
N GLY A 334 -19.22 22.62 -7.00
CA GLY A 334 -19.02 23.84 -6.22
C GLY A 334 -17.54 24.21 -6.05
N TYR A 335 -16.68 23.24 -5.70
CA TYR A 335 -15.23 23.49 -5.59
C TYR A 335 -14.61 23.94 -6.92
N VAL A 336 -14.96 23.26 -8.02
CA VAL A 336 -14.45 23.60 -9.36
C VAL A 336 -14.91 24.99 -9.80
N MET A 337 -16.12 25.40 -9.42
CA MET A 337 -16.69 26.70 -9.78
C MET A 337 -16.19 27.86 -8.90
N GLY A 338 -15.80 27.57 -7.66
CA GLY A 338 -15.36 28.56 -6.66
C GLY A 338 -13.88 28.94 -6.74
N ASP A 339 -13.04 28.04 -7.24
CA ASP A 339 -11.68 28.33 -7.72
C ASP A 339 -11.73 29.08 -9.06
#